data_AF-A0A2D9XNQ6-F1
#
_entry.id   AF-A0A2D9XNQ6-F1
#
_cell.length_a   1.000
_cell.length_b   1.000
_cell.length_c   1.000
_cell.angle_alpha   90.00
_cell.angle_beta   90.00
_cell.angle_gamma   90.00
#
_symmetry.space_group_name_H-M   'P 1'
#
loop_
_entity.id
_entity.type
_entity.pdbx_description
1 polymer ?
#
loop_
_entity_poly.entity_id
_entity_poly.type
_entity_poly.pdbx_seq_one_letter_code
_entity_poly.pdbx_strand_id
1 'polypeptide(L)' 'MSDTQTTSAKTTSPVSTGGAPSAPNMIAVASGKGGVGKTFFSVTLTHALAKAGKKVLLFDGDLGLAN' A
#
# COMPACT_ATOMS: atom_id res chain seq x y z
N MET A 1 49.90 14.91 -36.67
CA MET A 1 48.66 15.70 -36.66
C MET A 1 47.55 14.74 -37.05
N SER A 2 46.61 14.32 -36.22
CA SER A 2 46.29 14.57 -34.81
C SER A 2 45.11 13.63 -34.53
N ASP A 3 45.23 12.83 -33.48
CA ASP A 3 44.18 11.97 -32.96
C ASP A 3 42.88 12.77 -32.77
N THR A 4 41.77 12.30 -33.35
CA THR A 4 40.44 12.81 -33.00
C THR A 4 39.63 11.69 -32.38
N GLN A 5 39.86 11.58 -31.08
CA GLN A 5 38.98 11.17 -29.98
C GLN A 5 37.51 10.85 -30.32
N THR A 6 37.14 9.62 -29.97
CA THR A 6 35.94 9.23 -29.21
C THR A 6 34.95 10.35 -28.87
N THR A 7 33.70 10.22 -29.34
CA THR A 7 32.55 10.55 -28.50
C THR A 7 31.45 9.51 -28.68
N SER A 8 31.27 8.75 -27.61
CA SER A 8 30.21 7.78 -27.38
C SER A 8 28.88 8.52 -27.36
N ALA A 9 28.05 8.32 -28.38
CA ALA A 9 26.66 8.76 -28.35
C ALA A 9 25.93 7.91 -27.29
N LYS A 10 25.90 8.45 -26.06
CA LYS A 10 25.06 8.00 -24.97
C LYS A 10 23.61 8.18 -25.41
N THR A 11 23.07 7.16 -26.08
CA THR A 11 21.63 7.05 -26.33
C THR A 11 20.95 7.12 -24.96
N THR A 12 20.29 8.24 -24.74
CA THR A 12 19.51 8.52 -23.55
C THR A 12 18.41 7.48 -23.47
N SER A 13 18.60 6.47 -22.61
CA SER A 13 17.52 5.63 -22.13
C SER A 13 16.37 6.54 -21.69
N PRO A 14 15.11 6.24 -22.04
CA PRO A 14 13.98 7.05 -21.64
C PRO A 14 14.01 7.15 -20.12
N VAL A 15 13.99 8.39 -19.62
CA VAL A 15 13.80 8.65 -18.19
C VAL A 15 12.51 7.91 -17.82
N SER A 16 12.62 6.91 -16.93
CA SER A 16 11.46 6.25 -16.37
C SER A 16 10.69 7.32 -15.62
N THR A 17 9.65 7.86 -16.24
CA THR A 17 8.68 8.74 -15.61
C THR A 17 8.23 8.02 -14.35
N GLY A 18 8.62 8.53 -13.18
CA GLY A 18 8.31 7.92 -11.89
C GLY A 18 6.81 7.69 -11.81
N GLY A 19 6.40 6.42 -11.85
CA GLY A 19 5.02 6.04 -11.64
C GLY A 19 4.55 6.63 -10.32
N ALA A 20 3.37 7.24 -10.30
CA ALA A 20 2.74 7.68 -9.07
C ALA A 20 2.82 6.53 -8.04
N PRO A 21 3.10 6.83 -6.76
CA PRO A 21 3.22 5.79 -5.75
C PRO A 21 1.96 4.91 -5.77
N SER A 22 2.15 3.61 -5.98
CA SER A 22 1.05 2.64 -5.92
C SER A 22 0.34 2.80 -4.59
N ALA A 23 -0.95 3.12 -4.63
CA ALA A 23 -1.75 3.23 -3.43
C ALA A 23 -1.70 1.90 -2.64
N PRO A 24 -1.67 1.94 -1.31
CA PRO A 24 -1.73 0.73 -0.50
C PRO A 24 -3.09 0.04 -0.69
N ASN A 25 -3.10 -1.30 -0.59
CA ASN A 25 -4.34 -2.06 -0.57
C ASN A 25 -5.17 -1.69 0.69
N MET A 26 -6.40 -1.23 0.50
CA MET A 26 -7.29 -0.79 1.59
C MET A 26 -8.55 -1.64 1.65
N ILE A 27 -8.91 -2.12 2.84
CA ILE A 27 -10.12 -2.91 3.11
C ILE A 27 -10.93 -2.17 4.18
N ALA A 28 -12.18 -1.82 3.87
CA ALA A 28 -13.11 -1.20 4.80
C ALA A 28 -14.14 -2.23 5.28
N VAL A 29 -14.29 -2.36 6.61
CA VAL A 29 -15.27 -3.26 7.24
C VAL A 29 -16.35 -2.41 7.92
N ALA A 30 -17.58 -2.50 7.42
CA ALA A 30 -18.73 -1.74 7.92
C ALA A 30 -19.98 -2.63 8.05
N SER A 31 -20.95 -2.20 8.87
CA SER A 31 -22.24 -2.87 9.08
C SER A 31 -23.23 -1.90 9.69
N GLY A 32 -24.47 -1.94 9.21
CA GLY A 32 -25.58 -1.10 9.66
C GLY A 32 -26.28 -1.58 10.94
N LYS A 33 -25.88 -2.71 11.54
CA LYS A 33 -26.44 -3.20 12.81
C LYS A 33 -25.34 -3.33 13.88
N GLY A 34 -25.72 -3.05 15.13
CA GLY A 34 -24.87 -3.29 16.30
C GLY A 34 -24.64 -4.79 16.53
N GLY A 35 -23.49 -5.15 17.09
CA GLY A 35 -23.23 -6.53 17.54
C GLY A 35 -22.96 -7.58 16.46
N VAL A 36 -22.88 -7.23 15.17
CA VAL A 36 -22.62 -8.22 14.09
C VAL A 36 -21.19 -8.80 14.06
N GLY A 37 -20.32 -8.39 14.98
CA GLY A 37 -18.95 -8.87 15.06
C GLY A 37 -17.94 -8.19 14.12
N LYS A 38 -18.20 -6.96 13.63
CA LYS A 38 -17.26 -6.20 12.79
C LYS A 38 -15.85 -6.15 13.38
N THR A 39 -15.73 -5.74 14.63
CA THR A 39 -14.45 -5.60 15.35
C THR A 39 -13.73 -6.94 15.43
N PHE A 40 -14.46 -8.01 15.77
CA PHE A 40 -13.92 -9.36 15.82
C PHE A 40 -13.39 -9.82 14.46
N PHE A 41 -14.15 -9.58 13.40
CA PHE A 41 -13.73 -9.91 12.03
C PHE A 41 -12.50 -9.09 11.61
N SER A 42 -12.50 -7.77 11.80
CA SER A 42 -11.38 -6.89 11.44
C SER A 42 -10.08 -7.30 12.14
N VAL A 43 -10.13 -7.57 13.45
CA VAL A 43 -8.96 -8.02 14.23
C VAL A 43 -8.45 -9.37 13.73
N THR A 44 -9.35 -10.33 13.51
CA THR A 44 -8.95 -11.68 13.06
C THR A 44 -8.36 -11.66 11.66
N LEU A 45 -8.92 -10.85 10.76
CA LEU A 45 -8.42 -10.69 9.40
C LEU A 45 -7.02 -10.04 9.41
N THR A 46 -6.82 -8.95 10.14
CA THR A 46 -5.49 -8.32 10.26
C THR A 46 -4.47 -9.29 10.86
N HIS A 47 -4.85 -10.05 11.89
CA HIS A 47 -3.97 -11.04 12.50
C HIS A 47 -3.56 -12.12 11.49
N ALA A 48 -4.49 -12.64 10.68
CA ALA A 48 -4.19 -13.62 9.64
C ALA A 48 -3.22 -13.05 8.58
N LEU A 49 -3.42 -11.79 8.15
CA LEU A 49 -2.54 -11.13 7.19
C LEU A 49 -1.13 -10.88 7.76
N ALA A 50 -1.05 -10.51 9.05
CA ALA A 50 0.23 -10.36 9.74
C ALA A 50 0.98 -11.70 9.82
N LYS A 51 0.28 -12.81 10.15
CA LYS A 51 0.87 -14.16 10.14
C LYS A 51 1.32 -14.61 8.76
N ALA A 52 0.69 -14.10 7.70
CA ALA A 52 1.12 -14.32 6.31
C ALA A 52 2.30 -13.41 5.88
N GLY A 53 2.94 -12.70 6.81
CA GLY A 53 4.10 -11.85 6.55
C GLY A 53 3.78 -10.54 5.83
N LYS A 54 2.50 -10.13 5.78
CA LYS A 54 2.10 -8.86 5.16
C LYS A 54 2.28 -7.70 6.15
N LYS A 55 2.81 -6.58 5.65
CA LYS A 55 2.80 -5.31 6.39
C LYS A 55 1.38 -4.77 6.36
N VAL A 56 0.70 -4.84 7.51
CA VAL A 56 -0.71 -4.44 7.65
C VAL A 56 -0.87 -3.44 8.78
N LEU A 57 -1.85 -2.55 8.60
CA LEU A 57 -2.32 -1.61 9.61
C LEU A 57 -3.81 -1.89 9.85
N LEU A 58 -4.19 -2.10 11.10
CA LEU A 58 -5.60 -2.08 11.50
C LEU A 58 -5.91 -0.71 12.07
N PHE A 59 -6.96 -0.09 11.54
CA PHE A 59 -7.53 1.14 12.06
C PHE A 59 -8.94 0.83 12.57
N ASP A 60 -9.17 1.03 13.87
CA ASP A 60 -10.50 0.89 14.46
C ASP A 60 -11.22 2.24 14.38
N GLY A 61 -12.25 2.29 13.54
CA GLY A 61 -13.12 3.45 13.37
C GLY A 61 -14.36 3.40 14.25
N ASP A 62 -14.46 2.43 15.16
CA ASP A 62 -15.53 2.39 16.16
C ASP A 62 -15.27 3.47 17.22
N LEU A 63 -15.82 4.67 17.00
CA LEU A 63 -15.73 5.77 17.95
C LEU A 63 -16.62 5.58 19.19
N GLY A 64 -17.25 4.41 19.35
CA GLY A 64 -17.99 4.08 20.55
C GLY A 64 -19.07 5.11 20.88
N LEU A 65 -19.96 5.44 19.92
CA LEU A 65 -21.16 6.26 20.18
C LEU A 65 -22.21 5.47 21.00
N ALA A 66 -21.77 4.77 22.03
CA ALA A 66 -22.64 4.14 23.01
C ALA A 66 -22.95 5.17 24.11
N ASN A 67 -24.08 5.88 23.88
CA ASN A 67 -24.72 6.92 24.70
C ASN A 67 -24.07 8.31 24.71
#